data_AF-A0AA92BI73-F1
#
_entry.id   AF-A0AA92BI73-F1
#
_cell.length_a   1.000
_cell.length_b   1.000
_cell.length_c   1.000
_cell.angle_alpha   90.00
_cell.angle_beta   90.00
_cell.angle_gamma   90.00
#
_symmetry.space_group_name_H-M   'P 1'
#
loop_
_entity.id
_entity.type
_entity.pdbx_description
1 polymer ?
#
loop_
_entity_poly.entity_id
_entity_poly.type
_entity_poly.pdbx_seq_one_letter_code
_entity_poly.pdbx_strand_id
1 'polypeptide(L)'
;MKRIVGITLCLVAAYFVQAEHKLRVMNLGDDPPPSAGSIERGKQYVAAQDEVAKIKPEEAREFLKRLNETVEHGQTLALTGAMNNQQASEQALALKRLQDESDRYGALFTPYAKCRTAAIDAASSWQGMILKDARRYSENYAAYQVAARQCANAAD
;
A
#
# COMPACT_ATOMS: atom_id res chain seq x y z
N MET A 1 -47.27 -30.37 -30.09
CA MET A 1 -48.20 -29.42 -30.75
C MET A 1 -48.49 -28.26 -29.82
N LYS A 2 -48.42 -27.05 -30.38
CA LYS A 2 -48.95 -25.73 -29.93
C LYS A 2 -48.47 -25.10 -28.61
N ARG A 3 -47.61 -24.09 -28.84
CA ARG A 3 -47.34 -22.90 -28.04
C ARG A 3 -48.62 -22.10 -27.80
N ILE A 4 -48.81 -21.54 -26.60
CA ILE A 4 -49.40 -20.22 -26.41
C ILE A 4 -48.60 -19.51 -25.32
N VAL A 5 -47.95 -18.43 -25.75
CA VAL A 5 -47.14 -17.49 -24.99
C VAL A 5 -48.09 -16.48 -24.36
N GLY A 6 -48.16 -16.46 -23.04
CA GLY A 6 -48.81 -15.39 -22.27
C GLY A 6 -47.75 -14.46 -21.70
N ILE A 7 -47.35 -13.46 -22.47
CA ILE A 7 -46.53 -12.35 -21.99
C ILE A 7 -47.44 -11.44 -21.19
N THR A 8 -47.44 -11.58 -19.87
CA THR A 8 -47.99 -10.57 -18.96
C THR A 8 -46.85 -9.64 -18.59
N LEU A 9 -46.73 -8.56 -19.37
CA LEU A 9 -45.85 -7.43 -19.15
C LEU A 9 -46.37 -6.64 -17.93
N CYS A 10 -46.03 -7.08 -16.72
CA CYS A 10 -46.18 -6.23 -15.54
C CYS A 10 -45.04 -5.22 -15.55
N LEU A 11 -45.37 -4.01 -16.01
CA LEU A 11 -44.66 -2.77 -15.77
C LEU A 11 -44.35 -2.66 -14.27
N VAL A 12 -43.16 -3.09 -13.87
CA VAL A 12 -42.59 -2.68 -12.59
C VAL A 12 -42.24 -1.21 -12.77
N ALA A 13 -43.18 -0.36 -12.37
CA ALA A 13 -42.91 1.05 -12.15
C ALA A 13 -41.73 1.13 -11.18
N ALA A 14 -40.56 1.45 -11.73
CA ALA A 14 -39.48 2.00 -10.96
C ALA A 14 -40.06 3.22 -10.27
N TYR A 15 -40.36 3.09 -8.98
CA TYR A 15 -40.42 4.23 -8.09
C TYR A 15 -39.02 4.83 -8.11
N PHE A 16 -38.80 5.73 -9.06
CA PHE A 16 -37.80 6.77 -8.93
C PHE A 16 -38.26 7.61 -7.74
N VAL A 17 -37.89 7.18 -6.53
CA VAL A 17 -37.65 8.12 -5.45
C VAL A 17 -36.53 8.99 -5.97
N GLN A 18 -36.93 10.10 -6.61
CA GLN A 18 -36.05 11.23 -6.85
C GLN A 18 -35.67 11.72 -5.45
N ALA A 19 -34.61 11.12 -4.91
CA ALA A 19 -33.84 11.75 -3.86
C ALA A 19 -33.26 13.02 -4.50
N GLU A 20 -34.03 14.10 -4.47
CA GLU A 20 -33.50 15.45 -4.59
C GLU A 20 -32.57 15.67 -3.39
N HIS A 21 -31.39 15.06 -3.45
CA HIS A 21 -30.25 15.56 -2.72
C HIS A 21 -29.91 16.90 -3.39
N LYS A 22 -30.56 17.97 -2.94
CA LYS A 22 -30.00 19.30 -3.05
C LYS A 22 -28.53 19.16 -2.66
N LEU A 23 -27.61 19.34 -3.60
CA LEU A 23 -26.22 19.63 -3.29
C LEU A 23 -26.29 20.85 -2.38
N ARG A 24 -26.22 20.64 -1.07
CA ARG A 24 -25.86 21.72 -0.16
C ARG A 24 -24.40 21.97 -0.51
N VAL A 25 -24.16 23.04 -1.25
CA VAL A 25 -22.83 23.66 -1.28
C VAL A 25 -22.52 23.90 0.20
N MET A 26 -21.64 23.08 0.77
CA MET A 26 -21.13 23.35 2.10
C MET A 26 -20.39 24.68 1.97
N ASN A 27 -20.95 25.73 2.57
CA ASN A 27 -20.24 26.98 2.72
C ASN A 27 -19.06 26.69 3.65
N LEU A 28 -17.86 26.51 3.10
CA LEU A 28 -16.60 26.37 3.82
C LEU A 28 -16.11 27.71 4.41
N GLY A 29 -16.94 28.76 4.35
CA GLY A 29 -16.54 30.14 4.67
C GLY A 29 -16.50 30.48 6.16
N ASP A 30 -17.17 29.72 7.03
CA ASP A 30 -17.34 30.06 8.45
C ASP A 30 -16.89 28.94 9.40
N ASP A 31 -15.88 28.15 9.01
CA ASP A 31 -15.30 27.17 9.93
C ASP A 31 -14.63 27.90 11.10
N PRO A 32 -14.89 27.49 12.37
CA PRO A 32 -14.15 28.03 13.50
C PRO A 32 -12.65 27.84 13.26
N PRO A 33 -11.81 28.79 13.71
CA PRO A 33 -10.37 28.71 13.47
C PRO A 33 -9.85 27.33 13.91
N PRO A 34 -8.94 26.72 13.14
CA PRO A 34 -8.48 25.37 13.41
C PRO A 34 -7.95 25.27 14.84
N SER A 35 -8.34 24.20 15.54
CA SER A 35 -7.88 23.96 16.91
C SER A 35 -6.33 23.94 16.95
N ALA A 36 -5.74 24.32 18.08
CA ALA A 36 -4.29 24.27 18.26
C ALA A 36 -3.70 22.89 17.91
N GLY A 37 -4.41 21.80 18.26
CA GLY A 37 -4.01 20.44 17.88
C GLY A 37 -4.09 20.14 16.38
N SER A 38 -5.04 20.75 15.65
CA SER A 38 -5.12 20.66 14.19
C SER A 38 -4.00 21.46 13.51
N ILE A 39 -3.69 22.65 14.03
CA ILE A 39 -2.57 23.47 13.55
C ILE A 39 -1.24 22.73 13.73
N GLU A 40 -1.03 22.13 14.90
CA GLU A 40 0.20 21.40 15.20
C GLU A 40 0.37 20.16 14.31
N ARG A 41 -0.68 19.37 14.12
CA ARG A 41 -0.66 18.25 13.17
C ARG A 41 -0.39 18.71 11.74
N GLY A 42 -0.96 19.84 11.33
CA GLY A 42 -0.71 20.44 10.02
C GLY A 42 0.76 20.80 9.83
N LYS A 43 1.39 21.44 10.83
CA LYS A 43 2.83 21.74 10.81
C LYS A 43 3.69 20.49 10.72
N GLN A 44 3.36 19.45 11.49
CA GLN A 44 4.08 18.17 11.45
C GLN A 44 3.98 17.50 10.08
N TYR A 45 2.82 17.57 9.42
CA TYR A 45 2.62 17.02 8.08
C TYR A 45 3.43 17.77 7.01
N VAL A 46 3.49 19.10 7.09
CA VAL A 46 4.32 19.92 6.19
C VAL A 46 5.80 19.62 6.40
N ALA A 47 6.26 19.59 7.66
CA ALA A 47 7.65 19.25 7.97
C ALA A 47 8.03 17.84 7.48
N ALA A 48 7.14 16.85 7.62
CA ALA A 48 7.37 15.51 7.08
C ALA A 48 7.50 15.53 5.55
N GLN A 49 6.67 16.29 4.84
CA GLN A 49 6.80 16.43 3.38
C GLN A 49 8.11 17.11 2.97
N ASP A 50 8.55 18.14 3.70
CA ASP A 50 9.82 18.82 3.43
C ASP A 50 11.03 17.89 3.61
N GLU A 51 11.00 17.01 4.62
CA GLU A 51 12.05 16.02 4.81
C GLU A 51 12.05 14.95 3.71
N VAL A 52 10.87 14.50 3.26
CA VAL A 52 10.80 13.54 2.14
C VAL A 52 11.23 14.19 0.82
N ALA A 53 10.95 15.48 0.61
CA ALA A 53 11.39 16.21 -0.58
C ALA A 53 12.92 16.33 -0.70
N LYS A 54 13.67 16.16 0.41
CA LYS A 54 15.14 16.17 0.42
C LYS A 54 15.76 14.82 0.08
N ILE A 55 14.95 13.75 0.01
CA ILE A 55 15.46 12.42 -0.34
C ILE A 55 16.03 12.45 -1.74
N LYS A 56 17.29 12.08 -1.86
CA LYS A 56 17.96 11.97 -3.15
C LYS A 56 17.55 10.69 -3.87
N PRO A 57 17.45 10.69 -5.21
CA PRO A 57 17.21 9.48 -5.99
C PRO A 57 18.20 8.35 -5.64
N GLU A 58 19.46 8.70 -5.40
CA GLU A 58 20.51 7.74 -5.00
C GLU A 58 20.13 6.96 -3.73
N GLU A 59 19.59 7.66 -2.72
CA GLU A 59 19.19 7.02 -1.46
C GLU A 59 18.03 6.05 -1.65
N ALA A 60 17.07 6.39 -2.51
CA ALA A 60 15.97 5.50 -2.85
C ALA A 60 16.45 4.26 -3.65
N ARG A 61 17.40 4.43 -4.57
CA ARG A 61 18.02 3.31 -5.32
C ARG A 61 18.81 2.39 -4.39
N GLU A 62 19.63 2.94 -3.50
CA GLU A 62 20.41 2.15 -2.53
C GLU A 62 19.51 1.38 -1.56
N PHE A 63 18.43 2.01 -1.08
CA PHE A 63 17.41 1.34 -0.29
C PHE A 63 16.76 0.19 -1.05
N LEU A 64 16.29 0.44 -2.28
CA LEU A 64 15.63 -0.57 -3.09
C LEU A 64 16.57 -1.74 -3.41
N LYS A 65 17.85 -1.47 -3.67
CA LYS A 65 18.87 -2.49 -3.86
C LYS A 65 18.97 -3.41 -2.64
N ARG A 66 19.12 -2.85 -1.43
CA ARG A 66 19.18 -3.63 -0.18
C ARG A 66 17.89 -4.43 0.06
N LEU A 67 16.74 -3.86 -0.27
CA LEU A 67 15.45 -4.54 -0.17
C LEU A 67 15.38 -5.77 -1.09
N ASN A 68 15.75 -5.60 -2.36
CA ASN A 68 15.74 -6.68 -3.35
C ASN A 68 16.71 -7.80 -2.94
N GLU A 69 17.93 -7.45 -2.55
CA GLU A 69 18.94 -8.42 -2.06
C GLU A 69 18.43 -9.22 -0.86
N THR A 70 17.76 -8.54 0.07
CA THR A 70 17.17 -9.21 1.25
C THR A 70 16.04 -10.14 0.83
N VAL A 71 15.15 -9.73 -0.08
CA VAL A 71 14.06 -10.58 -0.58
C VAL A 71 14.60 -11.80 -1.33
N GLU A 72 15.61 -11.63 -2.18
CA GLU A 72 16.28 -12.71 -2.91
C GLU A 72 16.98 -13.70 -1.97
N HIS A 73 17.63 -13.20 -0.92
CA HIS A 73 18.22 -14.04 0.12
C HIS A 73 17.15 -14.93 0.78
N GLY A 74 16.03 -14.34 1.19
CA GLY A 74 14.90 -15.08 1.77
C GLY A 74 14.34 -16.14 0.83
N GLN A 75 14.15 -15.81 -0.46
CA GLN A 75 13.71 -16.77 -1.46
C GLN A 75 14.71 -17.92 -1.63
N THR A 76 16.00 -17.61 -1.67
CA THR A 76 17.06 -18.62 -1.77
C THR A 76 17.01 -19.57 -0.58
N LEU A 77 16.87 -19.05 0.64
CA LEU A 77 16.69 -19.86 1.85
C LEU A 77 15.46 -20.76 1.75
N ALA A 78 14.31 -20.22 1.34
CA ALA A 78 13.07 -20.97 1.19
C ALA A 78 13.19 -22.09 0.16
N LEU A 79 13.86 -21.84 -0.97
CA LEU A 79 14.08 -22.82 -2.04
C LEU A 79 14.94 -24.01 -1.61
N THR A 80 15.80 -23.86 -0.60
CA THR A 80 16.59 -24.99 -0.08
C THR A 80 15.73 -26.09 0.55
N GLY A 81 14.50 -25.76 0.96
CA GLY A 81 13.61 -26.69 1.68
C GLY A 81 14.09 -27.09 3.08
N ALA A 82 15.27 -26.63 3.50
CA ALA A 82 15.93 -26.98 4.75
C ALA A 82 16.12 -25.77 5.69
N MET A 83 15.40 -24.68 5.44
CA MET A 83 15.47 -23.48 6.25
C MET A 83 15.04 -23.76 7.69
N ASN A 84 15.90 -23.42 8.65
CA ASN A 84 15.60 -23.56 10.07
C ASN A 84 14.89 -22.31 10.64
N ASN A 85 14.35 -22.44 11.86
CA ASN A 85 13.61 -21.35 12.52
C ASN A 85 14.46 -20.10 12.78
N GLN A 86 15.77 -20.27 13.00
CA GLN A 86 16.69 -19.15 13.21
C GLN A 86 16.83 -18.34 11.92
N GLN A 87 17.13 -19.00 10.79
CA GLN A 87 17.21 -18.37 9.48
C GLN A 87 15.90 -17.67 9.09
N ALA A 88 14.76 -18.31 9.38
CA ALA A 88 13.45 -17.71 9.12
C ALA A 88 13.23 -16.42 9.93
N SER A 89 13.66 -16.42 11.19
CA SER A 89 13.54 -15.29 12.11
C SER A 89 14.51 -14.15 11.76
N GLU A 90 15.75 -14.49 11.39
CA GLU A 90 16.77 -13.53 10.95
C GLU A 90 16.31 -12.80 9.69
N GLN A 91 15.77 -13.53 8.71
CA GLN A 91 15.20 -12.96 7.51
C GLN A 91 13.99 -12.06 7.80
N ALA A 92 13.11 -12.47 8.72
CA ALA A 92 11.98 -11.63 9.13
C ALA A 92 12.45 -10.32 9.78
N LEU A 93 13.49 -10.39 10.62
CA LEU A 93 14.07 -9.21 11.26
C LEU A 93 14.76 -8.28 10.24
N ALA A 94 15.46 -8.84 9.25
CA ALA A 94 16.08 -8.06 8.17
C ALA A 94 15.03 -7.28 7.37
N LEU A 95 13.96 -7.95 6.94
CA LEU A 95 12.84 -7.30 6.24
C LEU A 95 12.11 -6.29 7.12
N LYS A 96 11.95 -6.58 8.42
CA LYS A 96 11.34 -5.64 9.37
C LYS A 96 12.16 -4.36 9.52
N ARG A 97 13.49 -4.45 9.62
CA ARG A 97 14.37 -3.27 9.67
C ARG A 97 14.23 -2.39 8.43
N LEU A 98 14.17 -3.01 7.25
CA LEU A 98 13.94 -2.27 5.99
C LEU A 98 12.54 -1.67 5.91
N GLN A 99 11.52 -2.37 6.43
CA GLN A 99 10.18 -1.82 6.56
C GLN A 99 10.18 -0.59 7.47
N ASP A 100 10.84 -0.64 8.63
CA ASP A 100 10.91 0.47 9.56
C ASP A 100 11.71 1.65 8.97
N GLU A 101 12.84 1.36 8.31
CA GLU A 101 13.60 2.37 7.58
C GLU A 101 12.74 3.04 6.50
N SER A 102 11.84 2.29 5.87
CA SER A 102 11.03 2.79 4.77
C SER A 102 9.99 3.83 5.17
N ASP A 103 9.73 4.03 6.47
CA ASP A 103 8.83 5.07 6.96
C ASP A 103 9.28 6.47 6.53
N ARG A 104 10.59 6.66 6.30
CA ARG A 104 11.12 7.92 5.75
C ARG A 104 10.62 8.24 4.34
N TYR A 105 10.17 7.25 3.58
CA TYR A 105 9.55 7.44 2.27
C TYR A 105 8.02 7.60 2.36
N GLY A 106 7.44 7.56 3.57
CA GLY A 106 6.02 7.31 3.80
C GLY A 106 5.07 8.50 3.68
N ALA A 107 5.56 9.68 3.31
CA ALA A 107 4.69 10.82 3.05
C ALA A 107 3.84 10.57 1.79
N LEU A 108 2.53 10.73 1.92
CA LEU A 108 1.58 10.58 0.82
C LEU A 108 1.94 11.56 -0.30
N PHE A 109 1.76 11.13 -1.55
CA PHE A 109 2.01 11.91 -2.78
C PHE A 109 3.47 12.28 -3.06
N THR A 110 4.43 11.62 -2.41
CA THR A 110 5.85 11.77 -2.74
C THR A 110 6.30 10.76 -3.80
N PRO A 111 7.33 11.09 -4.62
CA PRO A 111 7.83 10.18 -5.65
C PRO A 111 8.21 8.80 -5.12
N TYR A 112 8.75 8.76 -3.90
CA TYR A 112 9.28 7.54 -3.29
C TYR A 112 8.30 6.78 -2.40
N ALA A 113 7.03 7.19 -2.32
CA ALA A 113 6.02 6.51 -1.50
C ALA A 113 5.91 5.00 -1.78
N LYS A 114 6.19 4.59 -3.03
CA LYS A 114 6.20 3.18 -3.45
C LYS A 114 7.37 2.37 -2.91
N CYS A 115 8.47 3.00 -2.50
CA CYS A 115 9.57 2.33 -1.81
C CYS A 115 9.12 1.82 -0.44
N ARG A 116 8.29 2.59 0.28
CA ARG A 116 7.64 2.14 1.51
C ARG A 116 6.67 1.00 1.28
N THR A 117 5.82 1.11 0.27
CA THR A 117 4.89 0.04 -0.10
C THR A 117 5.64 -1.26 -0.41
N ALA A 118 6.72 -1.20 -1.19
CA ALA A 118 7.53 -2.36 -1.52
C ALA A 118 8.08 -3.06 -0.27
N ALA A 119 8.58 -2.29 0.71
CA ALA A 119 9.13 -2.85 1.94
C ALA A 119 8.06 -3.53 2.82
N ILE A 120 6.88 -2.91 2.94
CA ILE A 120 5.74 -3.46 3.66
C ILE A 120 5.27 -4.77 3.01
N ASP A 121 5.15 -4.79 1.68
CA ASP A 121 4.70 -5.94 0.92
C ASP A 121 5.72 -7.09 1.00
N ALA A 122 7.02 -6.79 0.91
CA ALA A 122 8.09 -7.77 1.08
C ALA A 122 8.06 -8.43 2.46
N ALA A 123 7.96 -7.63 3.53
CA ALA A 123 7.84 -8.13 4.89
C ALA A 123 6.56 -8.97 5.08
N SER A 124 5.44 -8.51 4.51
CA SER A 124 4.15 -9.21 4.59
C SER A 124 4.14 -10.54 3.83
N SER A 125 4.83 -10.60 2.69
CA SER A 125 5.03 -11.83 1.93
C SER A 125 5.81 -12.85 2.74
N TRP A 126 6.93 -12.45 3.35
CA TRP A 126 7.74 -13.33 4.19
C TRP A 126 6.96 -13.87 5.40
N GLN A 127 6.15 -13.02 6.04
CA GLN A 127 5.24 -13.46 7.09
C GLN A 127 4.23 -14.50 6.59
N GLY A 128 3.67 -14.32 5.40
CA GLY A 128 2.81 -15.33 4.77
C GLY A 128 3.52 -16.67 4.63
N MET A 129 4.78 -16.67 4.18
CA MET A 129 5.57 -17.90 4.06
C MET A 129 5.86 -18.54 5.42
N ILE A 130 6.25 -17.78 6.46
CA ILE A 130 6.46 -18.31 7.82
C ILE A 130 5.16 -18.95 8.36
N LEU A 131 4.03 -18.28 8.16
CA LEU A 131 2.71 -18.74 8.62
C LEU A 131 2.12 -19.84 7.73
N LYS A 132 2.83 -20.27 6.69
CA LYS A 132 2.35 -21.23 5.68
C LYS A 132 1.05 -20.79 4.99
N ASP A 133 0.83 -19.49 4.91
CA ASP A 133 -0.26 -18.86 4.17
C ASP A 133 0.21 -18.52 2.75
N ALA A 134 0.01 -19.47 1.83
CA ALA A 134 0.43 -19.37 0.44
C ALA A 134 -0.25 -18.21 -0.31
N ARG A 135 -1.49 -17.86 0.08
CA ARG A 135 -2.22 -16.75 -0.51
C ARG A 135 -1.56 -15.43 -0.10
N ARG A 136 -1.36 -15.24 1.20
CA ARG A 136 -0.68 -14.04 1.73
C ARG A 136 0.73 -13.91 1.19
N TYR A 137 1.48 -15.00 1.07
CA TYR A 137 2.79 -14.99 0.43
C TYR A 137 2.73 -14.48 -1.01
N SER A 138 1.88 -15.10 -1.84
CA SER A 138 1.85 -14.82 -3.28
C SER A 138 1.27 -13.44 -3.62
N GLU A 139 0.18 -13.03 -2.97
CA GLU A 139 -0.43 -11.72 -3.19
C GLU A 139 0.53 -10.59 -2.81
N ASN A 140 1.16 -10.67 -1.63
CA ASN A 140 2.11 -9.65 -1.20
C ASN A 140 3.42 -9.69 -1.98
N TYR A 141 3.88 -10.86 -2.44
CA TYR A 141 5.06 -10.93 -3.30
C TYR A 141 4.82 -10.26 -4.67
N ALA A 142 3.63 -10.46 -5.24
CA ALA A 142 3.24 -9.79 -6.47
C ALA A 142 3.11 -8.26 -6.27
N ALA A 143 2.50 -7.84 -5.16
CA ALA A 143 2.39 -6.42 -4.79
C ALA A 143 3.77 -5.77 -4.61
N TYR A 144 4.68 -6.45 -3.89
CA TYR A 144 6.08 -6.06 -3.75
C TYR A 144 6.75 -5.81 -5.10
N GLN A 145 6.65 -6.74 -6.06
CA GLN A 145 7.29 -6.57 -7.38
C GLN A 145 6.76 -5.34 -8.12
N VAL A 146 5.46 -5.07 -8.03
CA VAL A 146 4.85 -3.88 -8.66
C VAL A 146 5.36 -2.61 -7.97
N ALA A 147 5.33 -2.57 -6.64
CA ALA A 147 5.78 -1.41 -5.88
C ALA A 147 7.29 -1.15 -6.03
N ALA A 148 8.11 -2.20 -6.06
CA ALA A 148 9.55 -2.12 -6.29
C ALA A 148 9.87 -1.49 -7.65
N ARG A 149 9.17 -1.92 -8.72
CA ARG A 149 9.32 -1.29 -10.05
C ARG A 149 8.91 0.18 -10.05
N GLN A 150 7.84 0.52 -9.35
CA GLN A 150 7.40 1.92 -9.25
C GLN A 150 8.38 2.78 -8.45
N CYS A 151 8.97 2.24 -7.38
CA CYS A 151 10.05 2.87 -6.62
C CYS A 151 11.28 3.09 -7.51
N ALA A 152 11.70 2.08 -8.28
CA ALA A 152 12.82 2.19 -9.22
C ALA A 152 12.58 3.31 -10.24
N ASN A 153 11.43 3.31 -10.90
CA ASN A 153 11.08 4.33 -11.90
C ASN A 153 11.05 5.75 -11.32
N ALA A 154 10.72 5.92 -10.03
CA ALA A 154 10.75 7.23 -9.38
C ALA A 154 12.16 7.65 -8.96
N ALA A 155 13.07 6.69 -8.86
CA ALA A 155 14.46 6.88 -8.45
C ALA A 155 15.43 6.89 -9.64
N ASP A 156 14.97 6.69 -10.87
CA ASP A 156 15.72 6.84 -12.12
C ASP A 156 15.64 8.28 -12.64
#